data_AF-A0A1C4VN77-F1
#
_entry.id   AF-A0A1C4VN77-F1
#
_cell.length_a   1.000
_cell.length_b   1.000
_cell.length_c   1.000
_cell.angle_alpha   90.00
_cell.angle_beta   90.00
_cell.angle_gamma   90.00
#
_symmetry.space_group_name_H-M   'P 1'
#
loop_
_entity.id
_entity.type
_entity.pdbx_description
1 polymer ?
#
loop_
_entity_poly.entity_id
_entity_poly.type
_entity_poly.pdbx_seq_one_letter_code
_entity_poly.pdbx_strand_id
1 'polypeptide(L)'
;MQRPIPRSTRTGTVAVLCAGLLLTQACAADPDGQPAAAPSAGPTTGPPSGEPSATPSATTSSAPTGSPSSGGGGGGDDAILQGERQVVIAPVDSFESVLAVDAKGRLNLTDGEAEYTLFVLDPVAGRYQIKTAKAGSGGEPFCMGLRDNGTKPKTIVAAGCDTSAAGQLFTLERMKDTDEKGRPTYAIRGDGDVYVRNTANDGLVAEPAGDDGPGTTFAFVDNGKANLPDLG
;
A
#
# COMPACT_ATOMS: atom_id res chain seq x y z
N MET A 1 27.25 44.75 -39.93
CA MET A 1 28.61 44.26 -39.60
C MET A 1 28.47 42.85 -39.04
N GLN A 2 28.49 41.85 -39.92
CA GLN A 2 28.31 40.42 -39.60
C GLN A 2 29.61 39.85 -39.02
N ARG A 3 29.57 39.24 -37.83
CA ARG A 3 30.71 38.48 -37.28
C ARG A 3 30.52 36.97 -37.52
N PRO A 4 31.60 36.22 -37.84
CA PRO A 4 31.52 34.84 -38.32
C PRO A 4 31.34 33.79 -37.21
N ILE A 5 30.72 32.67 -37.59
CA ILE A 5 30.51 31.43 -36.82
C ILE A 5 31.79 30.57 -36.85
N PRO A 6 32.30 30.07 -35.72
CA PRO A 6 33.24 28.96 -35.74
C PRO A 6 32.52 27.60 -35.73
N ARG A 7 32.72 26.83 -36.81
CA ARG A 7 32.53 25.37 -36.84
C ARG A 7 33.64 24.72 -36.02
N SER A 8 33.30 23.78 -35.13
CA SER A 8 34.27 22.90 -34.49
C SER A 8 33.92 21.43 -34.69
N THR A 9 34.96 20.63 -34.71
CA THR A 9 35.21 19.50 -35.62
C THR A 9 34.85 18.15 -34.98
N ARG A 10 34.31 17.23 -35.79
CA ARG A 10 34.21 15.79 -35.50
C ARG A 10 35.59 15.15 -35.36
N THR A 11 35.80 14.35 -34.30
CA THR A 11 36.65 13.13 -34.21
C THR A 11 36.26 12.44 -32.90
N GLY A 12 36.13 11.13 -32.68
CA GLY A 12 36.36 9.89 -33.43
C GLY A 12 35.99 8.71 -32.50
N THR A 13 35.69 7.57 -33.10
CA THR A 13 35.19 6.28 -32.57
C THR A 13 36.17 5.49 -31.69
N VAL A 14 35.67 4.70 -30.73
CA VAL A 14 36.20 3.36 -30.38
C VAL A 14 35.04 2.43 -30.00
N ALA A 15 34.96 1.28 -30.69
CA ALA A 15 34.11 0.14 -30.39
C ALA A 15 34.96 -0.96 -29.74
N VAL A 16 34.41 -1.70 -28.78
CA VAL A 16 34.95 -3.01 -28.36
C VAL A 16 33.78 -3.99 -28.19
N LEU A 17 33.76 -5.00 -29.06
CA LEU A 17 33.01 -6.24 -28.92
C LEU A 17 33.67 -7.12 -27.85
N CYS A 18 32.87 -7.81 -27.03
CA CYS A 18 33.22 -9.12 -26.51
C CYS A 18 32.00 -10.04 -26.58
N ALA A 19 32.17 -11.11 -27.35
CA ALA A 19 31.27 -12.25 -27.48
C ALA A 19 31.87 -13.46 -26.75
N GLY A 20 31.02 -14.38 -26.28
CA GLY A 20 31.39 -15.68 -25.70
C GLY A 20 30.78 -15.85 -24.30
N LEU A 21 30.19 -16.97 -23.90
CA LEU A 21 30.32 -18.37 -24.32
C LEU A 21 28.97 -19.12 -24.24
N LEU A 22 28.84 -20.14 -25.08
CA LEU A 22 27.84 -21.22 -25.04
C LEU A 22 28.29 -22.38 -24.12
N LEU A 23 27.36 -23.32 -23.89
CA LEU A 23 27.48 -24.72 -23.36
C LEU A 23 27.19 -24.85 -21.84
N THR A 24 26.41 -25.79 -21.29
CA THR A 24 25.81 -27.05 -21.76
C THR A 24 24.80 -27.61 -20.73
N GLN A 25 23.83 -28.36 -21.26
CA GLN A 25 23.01 -29.45 -20.70
C GLN A 25 23.34 -30.02 -19.29
N ALA A 26 22.28 -30.29 -18.53
CA ALA A 26 22.08 -31.57 -17.83
C ALA A 26 20.59 -31.86 -17.62
N CYS A 27 20.16 -33.05 -18.03
CA CYS A 27 18.82 -33.59 -17.88
C CYS A 27 18.67 -34.37 -16.55
N ALA A 28 17.45 -34.30 -16.00
CA ALA A 28 16.65 -35.34 -15.34
C ALA A 28 17.29 -36.39 -14.42
N ALA A 29 16.79 -36.43 -13.18
CA ALA A 29 16.42 -37.67 -12.49
C ALA A 29 15.38 -37.37 -11.38
N ASP A 30 14.12 -37.77 -11.61
CA ASP A 30 13.18 -38.15 -10.55
C ASP A 30 13.69 -39.43 -9.84
N PRO A 31 13.24 -39.72 -8.60
CA PRO A 31 12.04 -40.56 -8.49
C PRO A 31 11.07 -40.20 -7.35
N ASP A 32 9.80 -40.39 -7.69
CA ASP A 32 8.66 -40.65 -6.81
C ASP A 32 8.97 -41.47 -5.56
N GLY A 33 8.51 -40.96 -4.42
CA GLY A 33 8.40 -41.69 -3.16
C GLY A 33 6.98 -41.61 -2.60
N GLN A 34 6.10 -42.48 -3.07
CA GLN A 34 4.81 -42.83 -2.45
C GLN A 34 4.91 -44.28 -1.95
N PRO A 35 4.45 -44.65 -0.74
CA PRO A 35 3.05 -45.09 -0.56
C PRO A 35 2.36 -44.73 0.77
N ALA A 36 1.08 -44.36 0.61
CA ALA A 36 -0.14 -44.60 1.41
C ALA A 36 -0.09 -45.24 2.81
N ALA A 37 -0.89 -44.68 3.74
CA ALA A 37 -1.78 -45.43 4.64
C ALA A 37 -2.85 -44.53 5.32
N ALA A 38 -4.10 -44.68 4.88
CA ALA A 38 -5.32 -44.66 5.73
C ALA A 38 -5.93 -46.09 5.59
N PRO A 39 -6.82 -46.64 6.46
CA PRO A 39 -7.75 -45.98 7.40
C PRO A 39 -7.92 -46.72 8.77
N SER A 40 -8.73 -46.18 9.68
CA SER A 40 -9.50 -46.92 10.73
C SER A 40 -10.30 -45.91 11.55
N ALA A 41 -11.64 -45.84 11.42
CA ALA A 41 -12.66 -46.66 12.08
C ALA A 41 -13.19 -46.01 13.39
N GLY A 42 -14.45 -45.52 13.35
CA GLY A 42 -15.28 -45.34 14.56
C GLY A 42 -15.73 -46.70 15.12
N PRO A 43 -16.51 -46.79 16.24
CA PRO A 43 -17.89 -46.26 16.28
C PRO A 43 -18.47 -45.85 17.69
N THR A 44 -19.70 -45.29 17.65
CA THR A 44 -20.83 -45.36 18.64
C THR A 44 -20.64 -44.87 20.09
N THR A 45 -21.50 -43.99 20.63
CA THR A 45 -22.79 -44.27 21.32
C THR A 45 -23.40 -42.91 21.75
N GLY A 46 -24.61 -42.45 21.39
CA GLY A 46 -25.95 -42.82 21.91
C GLY A 46 -26.61 -41.59 22.61
N PRO A 47 -27.92 -41.29 22.41
CA PRO A 47 -28.56 -40.01 22.80
C PRO A 47 -29.22 -40.03 24.19
N PRO A 48 -29.65 -38.86 24.70
CA PRO A 48 -31.04 -38.81 25.16
C PRO A 48 -31.83 -37.58 24.68
N SER A 49 -33.10 -37.88 24.40
CA SER A 49 -34.22 -37.01 24.07
C SER A 49 -34.64 -36.15 25.27
N GLY A 50 -35.09 -34.93 25.01
CA GLY A 50 -35.69 -34.05 26.03
C GLY A 50 -36.11 -32.69 25.46
N GLU A 51 -37.23 -32.66 24.74
CA GLU A 51 -38.04 -31.44 24.58
C GLU A 51 -38.90 -31.29 25.85
N PRO A 52 -39.10 -30.07 26.38
CA PRO A 52 -40.28 -29.35 25.92
C PRO A 52 -40.11 -27.82 25.75
N SER A 53 -41.01 -27.34 24.90
CA SER A 53 -41.35 -25.96 24.53
C SER A 53 -41.50 -24.95 25.70
N ALA A 54 -40.90 -23.77 25.54
CA ALA A 54 -41.34 -22.50 26.15
C ALA A 54 -40.71 -21.29 25.43
N THR A 55 -41.49 -20.63 24.57
CA THR A 55 -41.35 -19.20 24.22
C THR A 55 -42.01 -18.40 25.37
N PRO A 56 -41.58 -17.19 25.81
CA PRO A 56 -41.09 -16.09 24.96
C PRO A 56 -40.04 -15.12 25.56
N SER A 57 -39.69 -14.13 24.73
CA SER A 57 -39.24 -12.76 25.06
C SER A 57 -37.74 -12.47 25.14
N ALA A 58 -37.31 -11.78 24.07
CA ALA A 58 -36.42 -10.62 24.05
C ALA A 58 -35.16 -10.64 24.94
N THR A 59 -34.01 -10.87 24.31
CA THR A 59 -32.77 -10.24 24.74
C THR A 59 -32.07 -9.71 23.50
N THR A 60 -32.10 -8.39 23.37
CA THR A 60 -31.29 -7.58 22.46
C THR A 60 -29.83 -8.04 22.50
N SER A 61 -29.39 -8.73 21.46
CA SER A 61 -27.97 -8.86 21.16
C SER A 61 -27.51 -7.54 20.56
N SER A 62 -27.08 -6.64 21.44
CA SER A 62 -26.30 -5.47 21.04
C SER A 62 -24.98 -5.97 20.47
N ALA A 63 -24.87 -5.99 19.14
CA ALA A 63 -23.58 -5.96 18.48
C ALA A 63 -22.78 -4.77 19.04
N PRO A 64 -21.45 -4.89 19.26
CA PRO A 64 -20.65 -3.72 19.56
C PRO A 64 -20.56 -2.87 18.28
N THR A 65 -21.54 -2.00 18.08
CA THR A 65 -21.45 -0.87 17.15
C THR A 65 -20.52 0.18 17.76
N GLY A 66 -19.24 -0.14 17.82
CA GLY A 66 -18.19 0.82 18.13
C GLY A 66 -17.86 1.63 16.88
N SER A 67 -18.79 2.47 16.40
CA SER A 67 -18.39 3.58 15.54
C SER A 67 -17.48 4.49 16.36
N PRO A 68 -16.21 4.72 15.99
CA PRO A 68 -15.46 5.79 16.63
C PRO A 68 -16.20 7.10 16.35
N SER A 69 -16.59 7.78 17.43
CA SER A 69 -17.24 9.08 17.37
C SER A 69 -16.41 10.04 16.53
N SER A 70 -17.05 10.62 15.52
CA SER A 70 -16.63 11.86 14.88
C SER A 70 -16.67 13.00 15.91
N GLY A 71 -15.58 13.16 16.65
CA GLY A 71 -15.30 14.34 17.45
C GLY A 71 -14.59 15.38 16.57
N GLY A 72 -15.31 16.42 16.16
CA GLY A 72 -14.77 17.49 15.35
C GLY A 72 -13.71 18.33 16.08
N GLY A 73 -12.76 18.84 15.30
CA GLY A 73 -11.91 19.98 15.67
C GLY A 73 -10.47 19.64 16.00
N GLY A 74 -9.64 19.46 14.96
CA GLY A 74 -8.17 19.62 15.00
C GLY A 74 -7.37 18.44 15.55
N GLY A 75 -7.80 17.79 16.63
CA GLY A 75 -6.97 16.78 17.31
C GLY A 75 -6.83 15.45 16.54
N GLY A 76 -7.85 15.05 15.78
CA GLY A 76 -7.84 13.77 15.05
C GLY A 76 -6.87 13.76 13.86
N ASP A 77 -6.87 14.85 13.08
CA ASP A 77 -6.01 14.97 11.90
C ASP A 77 -4.53 15.12 12.29
N ASP A 78 -4.26 15.89 13.34
CA ASP A 78 -2.91 16.03 13.89
C ASP A 78 -2.39 14.69 14.42
N ALA A 79 -3.22 13.91 15.13
CA ALA A 79 -2.85 12.58 15.62
C ALA A 79 -2.59 11.59 14.47
N ILE A 80 -3.35 11.68 13.36
CA ILE A 80 -3.10 10.89 12.14
C ILE A 80 -1.72 11.20 11.58
N LEU A 81 -1.38 12.49 11.43
CA LEU A 81 -0.09 12.92 10.90
C LEU A 81 1.07 12.75 11.89
N GLN A 82 0.80 12.48 13.17
CA GLN A 82 1.82 12.11 14.14
C GLN A 82 2.07 10.60 14.20
N GLY A 83 1.40 9.81 13.36
CA GLY A 83 1.54 8.35 13.32
C GLY A 83 0.82 7.63 14.47
N GLU A 84 0.03 8.35 15.28
CA GLU A 84 -0.67 7.78 16.45
C GLU A 84 -1.92 6.99 16.05
N ARG A 85 -2.40 7.20 14.81
CA ARG A 85 -3.62 6.60 14.28
C ARG A 85 -3.32 5.71 13.08
N GLN A 86 -4.08 4.62 12.99
CA GLN A 86 -4.15 3.84 11.76
C GLN A 86 -5.28 4.37 10.89
N VAL A 87 -5.07 4.43 9.59
CA VAL A 87 -6.00 5.04 8.64
C VAL A 87 -6.26 4.14 7.44
N VAL A 88 -7.46 4.26 6.88
CA VAL A 88 -7.71 3.91 5.49
C VAL A 88 -7.38 5.13 4.64
N ILE A 89 -6.64 4.95 3.55
CA ILE A 89 -6.33 6.03 2.61
C ILE A 89 -7.27 5.89 1.42
N ALA A 90 -8.18 6.85 1.24
CA ALA A 90 -9.23 6.79 0.23
C ALA A 90 -9.05 7.90 -0.82
N PRO A 91 -8.96 7.60 -2.12
CA PRO A 91 -9.07 8.62 -3.16
C PRO A 91 -10.43 9.35 -3.08
N VAL A 92 -10.42 10.67 -3.23
CA VAL A 92 -11.63 11.50 -3.06
C VAL A 92 -12.63 11.28 -4.20
N ASP A 93 -12.15 11.14 -5.44
CA ASP A 93 -13.00 10.99 -6.64
C ASP A 93 -13.35 9.53 -6.97
N SER A 94 -13.07 8.58 -6.08
CA SER A 94 -13.41 7.17 -6.31
C SER A 94 -14.21 6.62 -5.15
N PHE A 95 -15.51 6.46 -5.38
CA PHE A 95 -16.41 5.86 -4.41
C PHE A 95 -16.01 4.40 -4.15
N GLU A 96 -16.04 4.01 -2.87
CA GLU A 96 -15.79 2.65 -2.37
C GLU A 96 -14.35 2.11 -2.53
N SER A 97 -13.48 2.81 -3.26
CA SER A 97 -12.09 2.40 -3.43
C SER A 97 -11.19 2.91 -2.30
N VAL A 98 -10.26 2.07 -1.86
CA VAL A 98 -9.25 2.40 -0.87
C VAL A 98 -7.88 1.89 -1.29
N LEU A 99 -6.80 2.50 -0.79
CA LEU A 99 -5.46 1.97 -0.99
C LEU A 99 -5.30 0.64 -0.25
N ALA A 100 -4.63 -0.31 -0.88
CA ALA A 100 -4.25 -1.57 -0.27
C ALA A 100 -2.98 -2.15 -0.89
N VAL A 101 -2.22 -2.92 -0.10
CA VAL A 101 -1.12 -3.73 -0.64
C VAL A 101 -1.71 -5.04 -1.15
N ASP A 102 -1.52 -5.30 -2.44
CA ASP A 102 -1.97 -6.53 -3.09
C ASP A 102 -1.04 -7.73 -2.80
N ALA A 103 -1.46 -8.92 -3.23
CA ALA A 103 -0.69 -10.16 -3.05
C ALA A 103 0.69 -10.16 -3.74
N LYS A 104 0.96 -9.21 -4.65
CA LYS A 104 2.26 -9.04 -5.31
C LYS A 104 3.13 -7.99 -4.62
N GLY A 105 2.68 -7.45 -3.48
CA GLY A 105 3.39 -6.40 -2.75
C GLY A 105 3.31 -5.03 -3.43
N ARG A 106 2.33 -4.79 -4.30
CA ARG A 106 2.10 -3.48 -4.89
C ARG A 106 1.00 -2.75 -4.16
N LEU A 107 1.17 -1.45 -3.93
CA LEU A 107 0.06 -0.60 -3.51
C LEU A 107 -0.86 -0.37 -4.71
N ASN A 108 -2.14 -0.62 -4.54
CA ASN A 108 -3.19 -0.48 -5.56
C ASN A 108 -4.49 -0.01 -4.90
N LEU A 109 -5.50 0.28 -5.73
CA LEU A 109 -6.86 0.49 -5.25
C LEU A 109 -7.61 -0.84 -5.19
N THR A 110 -8.43 -1.00 -4.15
CA THR A 110 -9.38 -2.12 -4.00
C THR A 110 -10.72 -1.60 -3.51
N ASP A 111 -11.79 -2.27 -3.91
CA ASP A 111 -13.18 -2.11 -3.48
C ASP A 111 -13.58 -3.13 -2.39
N GLY A 112 -12.64 -3.99 -1.95
CA GLY A 112 -12.95 -5.15 -1.12
C GLY A 112 -11.84 -5.54 -0.14
N GLU A 113 -11.79 -6.83 0.15
CA GLU A 113 -10.86 -7.38 1.13
C GLU A 113 -9.44 -7.50 0.55
N ALA A 114 -8.52 -6.79 1.16
CA ALA A 114 -7.09 -6.99 0.97
C ALA A 114 -6.41 -7.13 2.32
N GLU A 115 -5.30 -7.87 2.33
CA GLU A 115 -4.59 -8.20 3.57
C GLU A 115 -4.12 -6.94 4.31
N TYR A 116 -3.71 -5.89 3.57
CA TYR A 116 -3.21 -4.64 4.13
C TYR A 116 -3.95 -3.43 3.54
N THR A 117 -5.06 -3.03 4.17
CA THR A 117 -5.87 -1.84 3.82
C THR A 117 -5.69 -0.68 4.80
N LEU A 118 -5.02 -0.94 5.93
CA LEU A 118 -4.78 0.04 6.98
C LEU A 118 -3.32 0.45 7.01
N PHE A 119 -3.09 1.74 7.20
CA PHE A 119 -1.77 2.35 7.18
C PHE A 119 -1.53 3.25 8.38
N VAL A 120 -0.27 3.53 8.67
CA VAL A 120 0.17 4.54 9.63
C VAL A 120 1.07 5.52 8.90
N LEU A 121 0.83 6.82 9.10
CA LEU A 121 1.61 7.90 8.52
C LEU A 121 2.66 8.34 9.53
N ASP A 122 3.85 7.76 9.44
CA ASP A 122 4.92 7.98 10.41
C ASP A 122 5.83 9.14 9.99
N PRO A 123 5.89 10.25 10.74
CA PRO A 123 6.69 11.41 10.35
C PRO A 123 8.19 11.15 10.51
N VAL A 124 8.95 11.38 9.43
CA VAL A 124 10.41 11.23 9.36
C VAL A 124 11.02 12.50 8.77
N ALA A 125 11.69 13.29 9.60
CA ALA A 125 12.41 14.51 9.19
C ALA A 125 11.59 15.47 8.30
N GLY A 126 10.31 15.69 8.62
CA GLY A 126 9.41 16.59 7.88
C GLY A 126 8.75 15.96 6.63
N ARG A 127 9.01 14.69 6.36
CA ARG A 127 8.29 13.83 5.41
C ARG A 127 7.63 12.68 6.17
N TYR A 128 7.06 11.71 5.46
CA TYR A 128 6.32 10.60 6.03
C TYR A 128 6.74 9.28 5.41
N GLN A 129 6.92 8.25 6.24
CA GLN A 129 6.77 6.87 5.78
C GLN A 129 5.31 6.47 5.84
N ILE A 130 4.82 5.82 4.79
CA ILE A 130 3.49 5.20 4.79
C ILE A 130 3.67 3.73 5.12
N LYS A 131 3.37 3.36 6.37
CA LYS A 131 3.57 2.00 6.91
C LYS A 131 2.28 1.21 6.85
N THR A 132 2.33 -0.11 6.63
CA THR A 132 1.17 -0.97 6.92
C THR A 132 0.89 -0.95 8.42
N ALA A 133 -0.38 -0.85 8.83
CA ALA A 133 -0.76 -0.77 10.25
C ALA A 133 -0.61 -2.09 11.03
N LYS A 134 -0.18 -3.16 10.35
CA LYS A 134 0.19 -4.44 10.95
C LYS A 134 1.50 -4.93 10.36
N ALA A 135 2.15 -5.84 11.09
CA ALA A 135 3.35 -6.53 10.66
C ALA A 135 3.07 -7.47 9.47
N GLY A 136 4.08 -7.60 8.61
CA GLY A 136 4.18 -8.63 7.59
C GLY A 136 4.67 -9.97 8.12
N SER A 137 4.95 -10.90 7.21
CA SER A 137 5.49 -12.22 7.52
C SER A 137 6.85 -12.19 8.24
N GLY A 138 7.58 -11.07 8.18
CA GLY A 138 8.84 -10.83 8.89
C GLY A 138 8.69 -10.23 10.29
N GLY A 139 7.48 -10.01 10.79
CA GLY A 139 7.24 -9.41 12.12
C GLY A 139 7.33 -7.88 12.16
N GLU A 140 7.73 -7.25 11.05
CA GLU A 140 7.81 -5.79 10.90
C GLU A 140 6.76 -5.29 9.90
N PRO A 141 6.27 -4.04 10.04
CA PRO A 141 5.42 -3.44 9.01
C PRO A 141 6.19 -3.22 7.71
N PHE A 142 5.46 -3.16 6.60
CA PHE A 142 6.03 -2.75 5.32
C PHE A 142 5.87 -1.26 5.14
N CYS A 143 6.86 -0.62 4.54
CA CYS A 143 6.79 0.77 4.09
C CYS A 143 6.52 0.84 2.60
N MET A 144 5.69 1.79 2.20
CA MET A 144 5.47 2.06 0.79
C MET A 144 6.71 2.75 0.23
N GLY A 145 7.06 2.41 -1.01
CA GLY A 145 8.21 2.99 -1.70
C GLY A 145 7.98 3.07 -3.20
N LEU A 146 8.58 4.07 -3.82
CA LEU A 146 8.60 4.22 -5.26
C LEU A 146 9.54 3.20 -5.89
N ARG A 147 9.04 2.47 -6.89
CA ARG A 147 9.82 1.59 -7.75
C ARG A 147 9.94 2.19 -9.13
N ASP A 148 11.19 2.40 -9.55
CA ASP A 148 11.52 2.82 -10.90
C ASP A 148 11.21 1.74 -11.94
N ASN A 149 10.55 2.17 -13.01
CA ASN A 149 10.16 1.32 -14.14
C ASN A 149 10.79 1.80 -15.46
N GLY A 150 11.91 2.52 -15.37
CA GLY A 150 12.57 3.12 -16.52
C GLY A 150 11.73 4.25 -17.11
N THR A 151 11.23 4.08 -18.34
CA THR A 151 10.45 5.10 -19.05
C THR A 151 8.96 5.08 -18.71
N LYS A 152 8.50 4.10 -17.92
CA LYS A 152 7.10 4.01 -17.48
C LYS A 152 6.91 4.75 -16.15
N PRO A 153 5.67 5.17 -15.82
CA PRO A 153 5.36 5.70 -14.50
C PRO A 153 5.88 4.79 -13.37
N LYS A 154 6.32 5.41 -12.27
CA LYS A 154 6.80 4.66 -11.12
C LYS A 154 5.63 3.94 -10.48
N THR A 155 5.84 2.72 -10.01
CA THR A 155 4.84 2.00 -9.23
C THR A 155 5.14 2.14 -7.76
N ILE A 156 4.13 2.06 -6.91
CA ILE A 156 4.31 2.06 -5.46
C ILE A 156 4.28 0.61 -4.97
N VAL A 157 5.29 0.23 -4.19
CA VAL A 157 5.49 -1.14 -3.69
C VAL A 157 5.69 -1.15 -2.18
N ALA A 158 5.29 -2.24 -1.54
CA ALA A 158 5.61 -2.53 -0.16
C ALA A 158 7.02 -3.12 -0.07
N ALA A 159 7.84 -2.58 0.83
CA ALA A 159 9.19 -3.05 1.12
C ALA A 159 9.46 -2.99 2.62
N GLY A 160 10.59 -3.54 3.07
CA GLY A 160 11.08 -3.28 4.43
C GLY A 160 11.30 -1.78 4.64
N CYS A 161 10.99 -1.30 5.85
CA CYS A 161 11.09 0.12 6.18
C CYS A 161 12.54 0.60 6.27
N ASP A 162 12.86 1.66 5.52
CA ASP A 162 14.16 2.31 5.50
C ASP A 162 13.97 3.84 5.49
N THR A 163 14.29 4.49 6.61
CA THR A 163 14.16 5.95 6.78
C THR A 163 15.21 6.73 6.01
N SER A 164 16.28 6.08 5.56
CA SER A 164 17.32 6.69 4.73
C SER A 164 16.99 6.64 3.23
N ALA A 165 16.07 5.79 2.83
CA ALA A 165 15.63 5.66 1.44
C ALA A 165 14.67 6.78 1.05
N ALA A 166 15.15 7.77 0.29
CA ALA A 166 14.33 8.89 -0.19
C ALA A 166 13.07 8.45 -0.94
N GLY A 167 13.13 7.34 -1.67
CA GLY A 167 12.00 6.73 -2.38
C GLY A 167 10.91 6.13 -1.47
N GLN A 168 11.15 5.98 -0.16
CA GLN A 168 10.16 5.57 0.84
C GLN A 168 9.62 6.74 1.69
N LEU A 169 10.09 7.95 1.43
CA LEU A 169 9.61 9.14 2.11
C LEU A 169 8.63 9.89 1.21
N PHE A 170 7.53 10.38 1.77
CA PHE A 170 6.49 11.10 1.04
C PHE A 170 6.20 12.44 1.72
N THR A 171 5.87 13.44 0.93
CA THR A 171 5.30 14.69 1.41
C THR A 171 3.79 14.62 1.24
N LEU A 172 3.05 14.89 2.32
CA LEU A 172 1.60 14.98 2.31
C LEU A 172 1.21 16.44 2.16
N GLU A 173 0.82 16.84 0.95
CA GLU A 173 0.51 18.22 0.61
C GLU A 173 -0.97 18.48 0.84
N ARG A 174 -1.29 19.27 1.87
CA ARG A 174 -2.68 19.60 2.20
C ARG A 174 -3.31 20.41 1.08
N MET A 175 -4.43 19.92 0.57
CA MET A 175 -5.23 20.59 -0.44
C MET A 175 -6.21 21.58 0.21
N LYS A 176 -6.75 22.49 -0.60
CA LYS A 176 -7.76 23.44 -0.13
C LYS A 176 -9.12 22.77 0.12
N ASP A 177 -9.43 21.76 -0.67
CA ASP A 177 -10.71 21.08 -0.64
C ASP A 177 -10.74 20.00 0.45
N THR A 178 -11.96 19.71 0.91
CA THR A 178 -12.26 18.59 1.80
C THR A 178 -13.06 17.54 1.05
N ASP A 179 -13.08 16.31 1.56
CA ASP A 179 -14.00 15.30 1.04
C ASP A 179 -15.45 15.57 1.46
N GLU A 180 -16.37 14.69 1.05
CA GLU A 180 -17.80 14.79 1.33
C GLU A 180 -18.15 14.76 2.83
N LYS A 181 -17.23 14.28 3.68
CA LYS A 181 -17.39 14.24 5.15
C LYS A 181 -16.68 15.41 5.84
N GLY A 182 -16.14 16.36 5.07
CA GLY A 182 -15.41 17.51 5.60
C GLY A 182 -14.00 17.20 6.07
N ARG A 183 -13.43 16.03 5.70
CA ARG A 183 -12.06 15.66 6.09
C ARG A 183 -11.05 16.37 5.18
N PRO A 184 -9.90 16.82 5.70
CA PRO A 184 -8.84 17.36 4.86
C PRO A 184 -8.40 16.35 3.80
N THR A 185 -8.06 16.84 2.62
CA THR A 185 -7.53 16.02 1.53
C THR A 185 -6.08 16.38 1.24
N TYR A 186 -5.34 15.41 0.73
CA TYR A 186 -3.90 15.52 0.50
C TYR A 186 -3.52 14.98 -0.86
N ALA A 187 -2.60 15.67 -1.54
CA ALA A 187 -1.80 15.05 -2.58
C ALA A 187 -0.59 14.36 -1.92
N ILE A 188 -0.23 13.17 -2.40
CA ILE A 188 0.91 12.41 -1.88
C ILE A 188 2.05 12.55 -2.89
N ARG A 189 3.08 13.35 -2.55
CA ARG A 189 4.27 13.55 -3.39
C ARG A 189 5.42 12.68 -2.91
N GLY A 190 6.06 11.96 -3.82
CA GLY A 190 7.25 11.15 -3.56
C GLY A 190 8.54 11.77 -4.11
N ASP A 191 9.62 11.01 -4.05
CA ASP A 191 10.93 11.40 -4.57
C ASP A 191 10.92 11.66 -6.09
N GLY A 192 11.62 12.72 -6.52
CA GLY A 192 11.62 13.15 -7.93
C GLY A 192 10.40 13.98 -8.34
N ASP A 193 9.70 14.60 -7.38
CA ASP A 193 8.55 15.48 -7.58
C ASP A 193 7.39 14.84 -8.37
N VAL A 194 7.16 13.56 -8.09
CA VAL A 194 6.04 12.79 -8.65
C VAL A 194 4.92 12.62 -7.63
N TYR A 195 3.68 12.62 -8.10
CA TYR A 195 2.48 12.48 -7.30
C TYR A 195 1.87 11.10 -7.48
N VAL A 196 1.40 10.51 -6.37
CA VAL A 196 0.59 9.28 -6.42
C VAL A 196 -0.74 9.60 -7.08
N ARG A 197 -1.04 8.91 -8.19
CA ARG A 197 -2.19 9.16 -9.04
C ARG A 197 -2.85 7.84 -9.42
N ASN A 198 -4.17 7.84 -9.44
CA ASN A 198 -4.96 6.79 -10.07
C ASN A 198 -5.23 7.19 -11.52
N THR A 199 -4.69 6.44 -12.48
CA THR A 199 -4.88 6.71 -13.91
C THR A 199 -5.65 5.57 -14.57
N ALA A 200 -6.41 5.89 -15.62
CA ALA A 200 -7.22 4.91 -16.33
C ALA A 200 -6.38 3.79 -17.00
N ASN A 201 -5.15 4.08 -17.39
CA ASN A 201 -4.31 3.16 -18.16
C ASN A 201 -3.36 2.33 -17.30
N ASP A 202 -2.80 2.93 -16.24
CA ASP A 202 -1.75 2.31 -15.43
C ASP A 202 -2.19 1.98 -14.00
N GLY A 203 -3.40 2.39 -13.62
CA GLY A 203 -3.92 2.26 -12.26
C GLY A 203 -3.19 3.18 -11.30
N LEU A 204 -2.87 2.68 -10.11
CA LEU A 204 -2.15 3.46 -9.11
C LEU A 204 -0.64 3.51 -9.43
N VAL A 205 -0.18 4.70 -9.79
CA VAL A 205 1.22 5.00 -10.16
C VAL A 205 1.68 6.32 -9.53
N ALA A 206 2.97 6.60 -9.62
CA ALA A 206 3.54 7.89 -9.30
C ALA A 206 4.17 8.51 -10.55
N GLU A 207 3.70 9.68 -10.92
CA GLU A 207 4.13 10.43 -12.10
C GLU A 207 4.08 11.95 -11.83
N PRO A 208 4.75 12.79 -12.64
CA PRO A 208 4.70 14.24 -12.45
C PRO A 208 3.26 14.78 -12.43
N ALA A 209 3.08 15.94 -11.78
CA ALA A 209 1.83 16.68 -11.87
C ALA A 209 1.49 17.00 -13.32
N GLY A 210 0.19 16.96 -13.64
CA GLY A 210 -0.31 17.48 -14.91
C GLY A 210 -0.52 18.99 -14.85
N ASP A 211 -0.98 19.57 -15.96
CA ASP A 211 -1.28 21.01 -16.03
C ASP A 211 -2.38 21.42 -15.03
N ASP A 212 -3.31 20.51 -14.73
CA ASP A 212 -4.41 20.71 -13.77
C ASP A 212 -4.01 20.45 -12.31
N GLY A 213 -2.73 20.13 -12.05
CA GLY A 213 -2.17 19.90 -10.72
C GLY A 213 -1.86 18.42 -10.41
N PRO A 214 -1.84 18.03 -9.13
CA PRO A 214 -1.32 16.72 -8.71
C PRO A 214 -2.19 15.53 -9.13
N GLY A 215 -3.39 15.76 -9.67
CA GLY A 215 -4.33 14.71 -10.07
C GLY A 215 -5.11 14.19 -8.87
N THR A 216 -4.87 12.93 -8.48
CA THR A 216 -5.63 12.27 -7.42
C THR A 216 -5.30 12.84 -6.05
N THR A 217 -6.34 13.18 -5.29
CA THR A 217 -6.24 13.56 -3.88
C THR A 217 -6.81 12.46 -3.00
N PHE A 218 -6.34 12.39 -1.76
CA PHE A 218 -6.69 11.35 -0.81
C PHE A 218 -7.19 11.94 0.50
N ALA A 219 -8.24 11.36 1.05
CA ALA A 219 -8.66 11.57 2.42
C ALA A 219 -8.10 10.44 3.31
N PHE A 220 -7.71 10.79 4.53
CA PHE A 220 -7.32 9.82 5.54
C PHE A 220 -8.50 9.56 6.47
N VAL A 221 -8.98 8.32 6.47
CA VAL A 221 -10.09 7.89 7.30
C VAL A 221 -9.54 7.26 8.56
N ASP A 222 -9.71 7.94 9.68
CA ASP A 222 -9.32 7.45 11.00
C ASP A 222 -9.97 6.08 11.30
N ASN A 223 -9.14 5.09 11.61
CA ASN A 223 -9.56 3.73 11.98
C ASN A 223 -9.04 3.33 13.38
N GLY A 224 -8.85 4.30 14.26
CA GLY A 224 -8.47 4.07 15.65
C GLY A 224 -6.98 4.25 15.92
N LYS A 225 -6.55 3.80 17.11
CA LYS A 225 -5.16 3.90 17.55
C LYS A 225 -4.26 2.97 16.71
N ALA A 226 -3.08 3.45 16.33
CA ALA A 226 -2.04 2.60 15.79
C ALA A 226 -1.54 1.62 16.86
N ASN A 227 -1.36 0.35 16.48
CA ASN A 227 -0.86 -0.71 17.36
C ASN A 227 0.48 -1.30 16.86
N LEU A 228 1.16 -0.59 15.97
CA LEU A 228 2.52 -0.93 15.61
C LEU A 228 3.43 -0.71 16.82
N PRO A 229 4.38 -1.62 17.10
CA PRO A 229 5.36 -1.38 18.14
C PRO A 229 6.17 -0.10 17.81
N ASP A 230 6.42 0.73 18.82
CA ASP A 230 7.33 1.88 18.70
C ASP A 230 8.74 1.33 18.41
N LEU A 231 9.16 1.41 17.16
CA LEU A 231 10.51 1.03 16.75
C LEU A 231 11.32 2.32 16.59
N GLY A 232 11.89 2.76 17.72
CA GLY A 232 12.83 3.89 17.78
C GLY A 232 14.18 3.62 17.15
#